data_AF-A0AAV8USH5-F1
#
_entry.id   AF-A0AAV8USH5-F1
#
_cell.length_a   1.000
_cell.length_b   1.000
_cell.length_c   1.000
_cell.angle_alpha   90.00
_cell.angle_beta   90.00
_cell.angle_gamma   90.00
#
_symmetry.space_group_name_H-M   'P 1'
#
loop_
_entity.id
_entity.type
_entity.pdbx_description
1 polymer ?
#
loop_
_entity_poly.entity_id
_entity_poly.type
_entity_poly.pdbx_seq_one_letter_code
_entity_poly.pdbx_strand_id
1 'polypeptide(L)'
;MADPEGTGADSASKLAPSKPNSDGQKPPVNIQIKVGMVGDPAVGKTSLMVKYVENRFDEDYIQTLGINFMEKIIALREKTVTFTIFDLGGESEFNGMMPLVCSDASAMLFMFDLTRRATLQSVKEWYRQARGFNQTFIPFLVGTKYDQFTQQSAERQESTVKQARKYAAGMKSPLIFTSSSHSINVQKLFKVVLAKRFNLKVNVPQMTKMGEPVLEY
;
A
#
# COMPACT_ATOMS: atom_id res chain seq x y z
N MET A 1 47.10 59.11 45.45
CA MET A 1 47.86 60.09 44.64
C MET A 1 48.14 59.43 43.30
N ALA A 2 47.59 60.04 42.24
CA ALA A 2 47.94 59.99 40.81
C ALA A 2 48.03 58.63 40.06
N ASP A 3 47.22 58.56 38.99
CA ASP A 3 47.35 57.68 37.81
C ASP A 3 48.69 57.92 37.05
N PRO A 4 49.02 57.10 36.04
CA PRO A 4 48.56 57.44 34.70
C PRO A 4 48.07 56.28 33.81
N GLU A 5 47.31 56.69 32.80
CA GLU A 5 46.68 55.95 31.70
C GLU A 5 47.65 55.22 30.76
N GLY A 6 47.14 54.20 30.04
CA GLY A 6 47.85 53.58 28.92
C GLY A 6 47.15 52.42 28.23
N THR A 7 46.18 52.75 27.36
CA THR A 7 45.88 52.11 26.06
C THR A 7 45.62 50.60 25.94
N GLY A 8 44.39 50.26 25.54
CA GLY A 8 44.05 48.98 24.91
C GLY A 8 42.77 49.12 24.10
N ALA A 9 42.91 49.38 22.80
CA ALA A 9 41.83 49.38 21.84
C ALA A 9 41.37 47.94 21.51
N ASP A 10 40.10 47.80 21.19
CA ASP A 10 39.61 47.34 19.89
C ASP A 10 38.54 46.22 19.89
N SER A 11 37.51 46.49 19.08
CA SER A 11 36.62 45.56 18.40
C SER A 11 35.53 44.80 19.19
N ALA A 12 34.46 45.51 19.55
CA ALA A 12 33.12 44.92 19.58
C ALA A 12 32.61 44.73 18.13
N SER A 13 32.86 43.58 17.51
CA SER A 13 32.21 43.21 16.24
C SER A 13 30.78 42.73 16.53
N LYS A 14 29.79 43.61 16.31
CA LYS A 14 28.37 43.24 16.20
C LYS A 14 28.20 42.22 15.08
N LEU A 15 27.90 40.96 15.40
CA LEU A 15 27.35 40.02 14.43
C LEU A 15 25.96 40.53 14.01
N ALA A 16 25.84 40.95 12.76
CA ALA A 16 24.55 41.19 12.12
C ALA A 16 23.82 39.85 11.93
N PRO A 17 22.48 39.79 12.06
CA PRO A 17 21.73 38.58 11.75
C PRO A 17 21.80 38.32 10.25
N SER A 18 22.28 37.13 9.87
CA SER A 18 22.25 36.63 8.50
C SER A 18 20.81 36.56 8.01
N LYS A 19 20.51 37.24 6.91
CA LYS A 19 19.22 37.13 6.22
C LYS A 19 18.98 35.67 5.79
N PRO A 20 17.77 35.13 5.94
CA PRO A 20 17.44 33.86 5.29
C PRO A 20 17.44 34.09 3.78
N ASN A 21 18.20 33.25 3.06
CA ASN A 21 18.12 33.17 1.61
C ASN A 21 16.71 32.73 1.23
N SER A 22 15.91 33.64 0.67
CA SER A 22 14.59 33.36 0.14
C SER A 22 14.71 32.81 -1.28
N ASP A 23 15.25 31.60 -1.42
CA ASP A 23 14.97 30.81 -2.62
C ASP A 23 13.53 30.30 -2.47
N GLY A 24 12.63 30.87 -3.27
CA GLY A 24 11.20 30.55 -3.32
C GLY A 24 10.90 29.14 -3.85
N GLN A 25 11.59 28.11 -3.36
CA GLN A 25 11.17 26.73 -3.57
C GLN A 25 9.85 26.53 -2.85
N LYS A 26 8.77 26.46 -3.65
CA LYS A 26 7.47 25.99 -3.21
C LYS A 26 7.69 24.70 -2.39
N PRO A 27 7.16 24.61 -1.16
CA PRO A 27 7.35 23.41 -0.35
C PRO A 27 6.88 22.20 -1.16
N PRO A 28 7.63 21.07 -1.16
CA PRO A 28 7.28 19.91 -1.95
C PRO A 28 5.86 19.46 -1.59
N VAL A 29 5.03 19.24 -2.60
CA VAL A 29 3.63 18.83 -2.38
C VAL A 29 3.64 17.43 -1.80
N ASN A 30 3.19 17.30 -0.55
CA ASN A 30 3.05 16.02 0.13
C ASN A 30 1.64 15.48 -0.08
N ILE A 31 1.56 14.28 -0.66
CA ILE A 31 0.32 13.58 -0.97
C ILE A 31 0.24 12.34 -0.07
N GLN A 32 -0.83 12.23 0.71
CA GLN A 32 -1.09 11.03 1.51
C GLN A 32 -2.10 10.12 0.82
N ILE A 33 -1.81 8.83 0.78
CA ILE A 33 -2.70 7.79 0.25
C ILE A 33 -2.83 6.70 1.32
N LYS A 34 -3.98 6.68 2.00
CA LYS A 34 -4.33 5.57 2.88
C LYS A 34 -4.81 4.37 2.06
N VAL A 35 -4.20 3.21 2.30
CA VAL A 35 -4.57 1.93 1.67
C VAL A 35 -4.92 0.93 2.77
N GLY A 36 -6.16 0.46 2.81
CA GLY A 36 -6.56 -0.60 3.75
C GLY A 36 -6.48 -1.98 3.11
N MET A 37 -6.15 -3.01 3.88
CA MET A 37 -6.10 -4.40 3.43
C MET A 37 -6.99 -5.27 4.31
N VAL A 38 -7.84 -6.08 3.66
CA VAL A 38 -8.76 -7.01 4.32
C VAL A 38 -8.79 -8.34 3.58
N GLY A 39 -9.17 -9.41 4.29
CA GLY A 39 -9.18 -10.77 3.77
C GLY A 39 -8.89 -11.79 4.89
N ASP A 40 -9.12 -13.06 4.58
CA ASP A 40 -9.02 -14.16 5.54
C ASP A 40 -7.63 -14.29 6.20
N PRO A 41 -7.51 -15.06 7.29
CA PRO A 41 -6.21 -15.40 7.89
C PRO A 41 -5.26 -16.06 6.88
N ALA A 42 -3.97 -15.81 7.07
CA ALA A 42 -2.88 -16.40 6.28
C ALA A 42 -2.99 -16.24 4.74
N VAL A 43 -3.76 -15.27 4.23
CA VAL A 43 -3.79 -14.94 2.79
C VAL A 43 -2.59 -14.10 2.36
N GLY A 44 -1.71 -13.65 3.26
CA GLY A 44 -0.49 -12.91 2.91
C GLY A 44 -0.63 -11.38 2.87
N LYS A 45 -1.57 -10.81 3.63
CA LYS A 45 -1.75 -9.36 3.77
C LYS A 45 -0.52 -8.67 4.35
N THR A 46 -0.07 -9.14 5.51
CA THR A 46 1.13 -8.68 6.20
C THR A 46 2.38 -8.85 5.34
N SER A 47 2.55 -10.02 4.72
CA SER A 47 3.69 -10.29 3.84
C SER A 47 3.72 -9.36 2.62
N LEU A 48 2.57 -8.99 2.06
CA LEU A 48 2.50 -8.02 0.96
C LEU A 48 2.88 -6.61 1.43
N MET A 49 2.40 -6.18 2.59
CA MET A 49 2.74 -4.89 3.20
C MET A 49 4.24 -4.79 3.45
N VAL A 50 4.79 -5.75 4.20
CA VAL A 50 6.22 -5.86 4.52
C VAL A 50 7.04 -5.88 3.23
N LYS A 51 6.65 -6.69 2.24
CA LYS A 51 7.37 -6.76 0.96
C LYS A 51 7.37 -5.44 0.20
N TYR A 52 6.28 -4.69 0.23
CA TYR A 52 6.23 -3.41 -0.45
C TYR A 52 7.03 -2.32 0.27
N VAL A 53 6.90 -2.25 1.60
CA VAL A 53 7.51 -1.18 2.41
C VAL A 53 9.00 -1.43 2.59
N GLU A 54 9.36 -2.62 3.05
CA GLU A 54 10.70 -2.96 3.53
C GLU A 54 11.49 -3.81 2.51
N ASN A 55 10.86 -4.24 1.41
CA ASN A 55 11.45 -5.10 0.38
C ASN A 55 11.95 -6.47 0.89
N ARG A 56 11.55 -6.88 2.10
CA ARG A 56 11.85 -8.20 2.68
C ARG A 56 10.67 -9.16 2.59
N PHE A 57 10.95 -10.44 2.81
CA PHE A 57 9.94 -11.47 2.96
C PHE A 57 10.42 -12.43 4.05
N ASP A 58 9.57 -12.66 5.04
CA ASP A 58 9.81 -13.61 6.12
C ASP A 58 8.94 -14.85 5.85
N GLU A 59 9.54 -16.04 5.90
CA GLU A 59 8.84 -17.32 5.67
C GLU A 59 7.96 -17.71 6.85
N ASP A 60 8.37 -17.35 8.05
CA ASP A 60 7.64 -17.67 9.28
C ASP A 60 6.35 -16.85 9.35
N TYR A 61 5.22 -17.57 9.39
CA TYR A 61 3.92 -16.94 9.57
C TYR A 61 3.75 -16.50 11.03
N ILE A 62 3.72 -15.19 11.24
CA ILE A 62 3.29 -14.58 12.51
C ILE A 62 1.90 -13.98 12.28
N GLN A 63 0.94 -14.40 13.10
CA GLN A 63 -0.42 -13.88 13.05
C GLN A 63 -0.46 -12.41 13.45
N THR A 64 -1.08 -11.57 12.61
CA THR A 64 -1.40 -10.18 12.98
C THR A 64 -2.53 -10.17 14.00
N LEU A 65 -2.25 -9.61 15.17
CA LEU A 65 -3.26 -9.32 16.19
C LEU A 65 -3.78 -7.89 16.00
N GLY A 66 -5.08 -7.73 15.82
CA GLY A 66 -5.71 -6.42 15.65
C GLY A 66 -5.36 -5.74 14.33
N ILE A 67 -4.66 -4.59 14.38
CA ILE A 67 -4.26 -3.80 13.22
C ILE A 67 -2.77 -3.51 13.29
N ASN A 68 -2.10 -3.65 12.15
CA ASN A 68 -0.77 -3.13 11.91
C ASN A 68 -0.81 -2.06 10.82
N PHE A 69 0.15 -1.13 10.81
CA PHE A 69 0.31 -0.19 9.70
C PHE A 69 1.77 0.12 9.44
N MET A 70 2.07 0.43 8.17
CA MET A 70 3.40 0.83 7.73
C MET A 70 3.31 1.97 6.72
N GLU A 71 4.35 2.81 6.68
CA GLU A 71 4.44 3.91 5.72
C GLU A 71 5.51 3.67 4.67
N LYS A 72 5.17 3.98 3.41
CA LYS A 72 6.13 4.01 2.30
C LYS A 72 6.10 5.37 1.63
N ILE A 73 7.21 6.08 1.72
CA ILE A 73 7.42 7.36 1.05
C ILE A 73 8.04 7.10 -0.33
N ILE A 74 7.46 7.70 -1.38
CA ILE A 74 7.93 7.65 -2.76
C ILE A 74 8.09 9.07 -3.28
N ALA A 75 9.28 9.40 -3.77
CA ALA A 75 9.53 10.67 -4.46
C ALA A 75 9.11 10.58 -5.94
N LEU A 76 8.30 11.54 -6.38
CA LEU A 76 7.83 11.70 -7.77
C LEU A 76 8.12 13.13 -8.24
N ARG A 77 9.32 13.34 -8.77
CA ARG A 77 9.81 14.68 -9.17
C ARG A 77 9.72 15.65 -7.98
N GLU A 78 8.88 16.67 -8.08
CA GLU A 78 8.65 17.71 -7.05
C GLU A 78 7.54 17.36 -6.03
N LYS A 79 7.03 16.12 -6.10
CA LYS A 79 5.99 15.64 -5.19
C LYS A 79 6.50 14.46 -4.37
N THR A 80 6.03 14.39 -3.14
CA THR A 80 6.25 13.23 -2.27
C THR A 80 4.91 12.56 -2.05
N VAL A 81 4.86 11.24 -2.27
CA VAL A 81 3.68 10.44 -1.97
C VAL A 81 3.99 9.55 -0.78
N THR A 82 3.23 9.69 0.30
CA THR A 82 3.24 8.79 1.44
C THR A 82 2.07 7.83 1.32
N PHE A 83 2.38 6.55 1.12
CA PHE A 83 1.41 5.48 1.32
C PHE A 83 1.38 5.10 2.79
N THR A 84 0.21 5.20 3.42
CA THR A 84 -0.02 4.65 4.77
C THR A 84 -0.88 3.40 4.60
N ILE A 85 -0.28 2.24 4.84
CA ILE A 85 -0.89 0.93 4.53
C ILE A 85 -1.34 0.30 5.85
N PHE A 86 -2.61 -0.05 5.93
CA PHE A 86 -3.24 -0.68 7.11
C PHE A 86 -3.52 -2.16 6.82
N ASP A 87 -3.00 -3.04 7.69
CA ASP A 87 -3.21 -4.49 7.70
C ASP A 87 -4.16 -4.88 8.84
N LEU A 88 -5.32 -5.46 8.51
CA LEU A 88 -6.25 -6.01 9.50
C LEU A 88 -5.95 -7.49 9.76
N GLY A 89 -5.93 -7.90 11.03
CA GLY A 89 -5.95 -9.32 11.40
C GLY A 89 -7.14 -10.03 10.73
N GLY A 90 -6.90 -11.22 10.14
CA GLY A 90 -7.93 -11.92 9.37
C GLY A 90 -8.97 -12.66 10.22
N GLU A 91 -8.71 -12.82 11.52
CA GLU A 91 -9.61 -13.54 12.43
C GLU A 91 -10.87 -12.74 12.72
N SER A 92 -11.99 -13.45 12.91
CA SER A 92 -13.29 -12.84 13.18
C SER A 92 -13.29 -11.95 14.42
N GLU A 93 -12.46 -12.27 15.40
CA GLU A 93 -12.24 -11.50 16.64
C GLU A 93 -11.78 -10.06 16.37
N PHE A 94 -11.09 -9.81 15.26
CA PHE A 94 -10.59 -8.48 14.88
C PHE A 94 -11.53 -7.70 13.96
N ASN A 95 -12.67 -8.28 13.55
CA ASN A 95 -13.64 -7.62 12.66
C ASN A 95 -14.13 -6.28 13.22
N GLY A 96 -14.23 -6.14 14.55
CA GLY A 96 -14.60 -4.89 15.23
C GLY A 96 -13.65 -3.72 14.95
N MET A 97 -12.42 -4.00 14.49
CA MET A 97 -11.43 -2.97 14.17
C MET A 97 -11.47 -2.54 12.69
N MET A 98 -12.25 -3.21 11.83
CA MET A 98 -12.39 -2.86 10.41
C MET A 98 -12.69 -1.37 10.12
N PRO A 99 -13.49 -0.64 10.92
CA PRO A 99 -13.71 0.79 10.70
C PRO A 99 -12.40 1.59 10.65
N LEU A 100 -11.40 1.27 11.47
CA LEU A 100 -10.12 1.97 11.51
C LEU A 100 -9.31 1.79 10.21
N VAL A 101 -9.45 0.64 9.55
CA VAL A 101 -8.81 0.33 8.27
C VAL A 101 -9.55 1.00 7.10
N CYS A 102 -10.88 1.02 7.16
CA CYS A 102 -11.74 1.52 6.08
C CYS A 102 -11.91 3.04 6.07
N SER A 103 -12.01 3.70 7.22
CA SER A 103 -12.24 5.15 7.30
C SER A 103 -11.15 5.92 6.56
N ASP A 104 -11.54 6.84 5.69
CA ASP A 104 -10.66 7.69 4.87
C ASP A 104 -9.69 6.93 3.92
N ALA A 105 -9.86 5.61 3.79
CA ALA A 105 -9.09 4.82 2.83
C ALA A 105 -9.36 5.32 1.41
N SER A 106 -8.29 5.67 0.70
CA SER A 106 -8.35 6.03 -0.73
C SER A 106 -8.52 4.77 -1.59
N ALA A 107 -7.94 3.65 -1.16
CA ALA A 107 -8.08 2.36 -1.80
C ALA A 107 -8.20 1.23 -0.77
N MET A 108 -8.91 0.17 -1.13
CA MET A 108 -9.04 -1.04 -0.31
C MET A 108 -8.58 -2.26 -1.12
N LEU A 109 -7.65 -3.03 -0.57
CA LEU A 109 -7.19 -4.30 -1.11
C LEU A 109 -7.99 -5.43 -0.47
N PHE A 110 -8.81 -6.10 -1.27
CA PHE A 110 -9.52 -7.32 -0.91
C PHE A 110 -8.67 -8.51 -1.32
N MET A 111 -8.03 -9.13 -0.33
CA MET A 111 -6.97 -10.11 -0.55
C MET A 111 -7.49 -11.53 -0.37
N PHE A 112 -7.10 -12.42 -1.28
CA PHE A 112 -7.38 -13.84 -1.19
C PHE A 112 -6.16 -14.67 -1.61
N ASP A 113 -6.07 -15.89 -1.12
CA ASP A 113 -5.01 -16.83 -1.44
C ASP A 113 -5.39 -17.61 -2.71
N LEU A 114 -4.59 -17.50 -3.76
CA LEU A 114 -4.86 -18.17 -5.04
C LEU A 114 -4.91 -19.69 -4.92
N THR A 115 -4.28 -20.27 -3.91
CA THR A 115 -4.29 -21.71 -3.64
C THR A 115 -5.49 -22.17 -2.81
N ARG A 116 -6.22 -21.23 -2.18
CA ARG A 116 -7.35 -21.52 -1.29
C ARG A 116 -8.62 -20.81 -1.75
N ARG A 117 -9.38 -21.48 -2.61
CA ARG A 117 -10.63 -20.96 -3.24
C ARG A 117 -11.67 -20.44 -2.24
N ALA A 118 -11.75 -21.00 -1.03
CA ALA A 118 -12.65 -20.51 0.01
C ALA A 118 -12.39 -19.03 0.35
N THR A 119 -11.12 -18.60 0.36
CA THR A 119 -10.76 -17.20 0.66
C THR A 119 -11.23 -16.21 -0.40
N LEU A 120 -11.33 -16.64 -1.66
CA LEU A 120 -11.96 -15.83 -2.72
C LEU A 120 -13.47 -15.70 -2.47
N GLN A 121 -14.13 -16.73 -1.95
CA GLN A 121 -15.56 -16.66 -1.65
C GLN A 121 -15.84 -15.66 -0.52
N SER A 122 -15.01 -15.67 0.53
CA SER A 122 -15.07 -14.74 1.66
C SER A 122 -14.96 -13.26 1.27
N VAL A 123 -14.28 -12.94 0.15
CA VAL A 123 -14.12 -11.55 -0.35
C VAL A 123 -15.45 -10.81 -0.47
N LYS A 124 -16.54 -11.50 -0.83
CA LYS A 124 -17.87 -10.87 -0.92
C LYS A 124 -18.29 -10.22 0.38
N GLU A 125 -18.05 -10.92 1.48
CA GLU A 125 -18.44 -10.46 2.81
C GLU A 125 -17.51 -9.35 3.29
N TRP A 126 -16.20 -9.50 3.09
CA TRP A 126 -15.22 -8.43 3.35
C TRP A 126 -15.57 -7.14 2.58
N TYR A 127 -15.94 -7.26 1.30
CA TYR A 127 -16.36 -6.13 0.47
C TYR A 127 -17.63 -5.47 0.99
N ARG A 128 -18.64 -6.27 1.34
CA ARG A 128 -19.91 -5.77 1.90
C ARG A 128 -19.68 -4.99 3.20
N GLN A 129 -18.90 -5.55 4.13
CA GLN A 129 -18.60 -4.89 5.41
C GLN A 129 -17.80 -3.60 5.20
N ALA A 130 -16.73 -3.65 4.39
CA ALA A 130 -15.90 -2.47 4.12
C ALA A 130 -16.72 -1.33 3.49
N ARG A 131 -17.62 -1.64 2.55
CA ARG A 131 -18.54 -0.67 1.96
C ARG A 131 -19.54 -0.08 2.95
N GLY A 132 -19.88 -0.82 4.01
CA GLY A 132 -20.69 -0.30 5.12
C GLY A 132 -19.99 0.83 5.90
N PHE A 133 -18.66 0.82 5.97
CA PHE A 133 -17.88 1.84 6.68
C PHE A 133 -17.37 2.97 5.77
N ASN A 134 -17.05 2.67 4.51
CA ASN A 134 -16.58 3.66 3.55
C ASN A 134 -17.08 3.34 2.13
N GLN A 135 -17.88 4.24 1.54
CA GLN A 135 -18.46 4.04 0.21
C GLN A 135 -17.61 4.59 -0.93
N THR A 136 -16.54 5.34 -0.65
CA THR A 136 -15.80 6.14 -1.65
C THR A 136 -14.47 5.53 -2.08
N PHE A 137 -13.93 4.55 -1.33
CA PHE A 137 -12.66 3.91 -1.68
C PHE A 137 -12.70 3.24 -3.07
N ILE A 138 -11.54 3.19 -3.73
CA ILE A 138 -11.32 2.41 -4.95
C ILE A 138 -11.03 0.95 -4.56
N PRO A 139 -11.84 -0.04 -4.98
CA PRO A 139 -11.60 -1.44 -4.65
C PRO A 139 -10.51 -2.03 -5.53
N PHE A 140 -9.71 -2.93 -4.96
CA PHE A 140 -8.73 -3.77 -5.65
C PHE A 140 -8.92 -5.22 -5.20
N LEU A 141 -9.04 -6.15 -6.15
CA LEU A 141 -9.08 -7.58 -5.87
C LEU A 141 -7.68 -8.15 -6.09
N VAL A 142 -7.10 -8.70 -5.03
CA VAL A 142 -5.69 -9.11 -5.02
C VAL A 142 -5.58 -10.59 -4.68
N GLY A 143 -5.12 -11.38 -5.64
CA GLY A 143 -4.81 -12.80 -5.44
C GLY A 143 -3.35 -12.97 -5.05
N THR A 144 -3.04 -13.60 -3.92
CA THR A 144 -1.67 -13.76 -3.43
C THR A 144 -1.15 -15.18 -3.66
N LYS A 145 0.14 -15.39 -3.35
CA LYS A 145 0.82 -16.70 -3.47
C LYS A 145 0.79 -17.25 -4.90
N TYR A 146 0.91 -16.36 -5.88
CA TYR A 146 0.90 -16.74 -7.29
C TYR A 146 1.98 -17.79 -7.62
N ASP A 147 3.13 -17.72 -6.96
CA ASP A 147 4.20 -18.72 -7.05
C ASP A 147 3.72 -20.15 -6.74
N GLN A 148 2.93 -20.33 -5.68
CA GLN A 148 2.35 -21.63 -5.34
C GLN A 148 1.17 -21.99 -6.23
N PHE A 149 0.41 -20.99 -6.69
CA PHE A 149 -0.71 -21.18 -7.59
C PHE A 149 -0.29 -21.79 -8.94
N THR A 150 0.89 -21.42 -9.45
CA THR A 150 1.42 -21.99 -10.71
C THR A 150 1.64 -23.50 -10.64
N GLN A 151 1.76 -24.06 -9.44
CA GLN A 151 1.96 -25.51 -9.21
C GLN A 151 0.63 -26.28 -9.16
N GLN A 152 -0.52 -25.59 -9.14
CA GLN A 152 -1.84 -26.24 -9.16
C GLN A 152 -2.16 -26.77 -10.57
N SER A 153 -3.06 -27.76 -10.65
CA SER A 153 -3.59 -28.26 -11.94
C SER A 153 -4.16 -27.13 -12.80
N ALA A 154 -4.03 -27.23 -14.13
CA ALA A 154 -4.57 -26.25 -15.07
C ALA A 154 -6.07 -25.96 -14.86
N GLU A 155 -6.88 -26.99 -14.56
CA GLU A 155 -8.31 -26.84 -14.28
C GLU A 155 -8.59 -25.96 -13.05
N ARG A 156 -7.85 -26.16 -11.95
CA ARG A 156 -7.92 -25.31 -10.76
C ARG A 156 -7.51 -23.87 -11.06
N GLN A 157 -6.46 -23.69 -11.86
CA GLN A 157 -6.01 -22.35 -12.22
C GLN A 157 -7.07 -21.62 -13.04
N GLU A 158 -7.58 -22.26 -14.09
CA GLU A 158 -8.59 -21.70 -14.97
C GLU A 158 -9.89 -21.36 -14.21
N SER A 159 -10.40 -22.29 -13.40
CA SER A 159 -11.62 -22.09 -12.62
C SER A 159 -11.48 -20.98 -11.57
N THR A 160 -10.28 -20.78 -11.02
CA THR A 160 -9.98 -19.70 -10.05
C THR A 160 -9.91 -18.36 -10.75
N VAL A 161 -9.19 -18.27 -11.88
CA VAL A 161 -9.09 -17.03 -12.66
C VAL A 161 -10.46 -16.59 -13.19
N LYS A 162 -11.26 -17.51 -13.74
CA LYS A 162 -12.62 -17.22 -14.20
C LYS A 162 -13.49 -16.65 -13.07
N GLN A 163 -13.44 -17.25 -11.88
CA GLN A 163 -14.22 -16.77 -10.74
C GLN A 163 -13.72 -15.41 -10.24
N ALA A 164 -12.42 -15.22 -10.14
CA ALA A 164 -11.82 -13.96 -9.69
C ALA A 164 -12.17 -12.81 -10.63
N ARG A 165 -12.14 -13.02 -11.96
CA ARG A 165 -12.59 -12.04 -12.96
C ARG A 165 -14.06 -11.67 -12.80
N LYS A 166 -14.94 -12.65 -12.52
CA LYS A 166 -16.36 -12.37 -12.23
C LYS A 166 -16.52 -11.48 -11.00
N TYR A 167 -15.73 -11.69 -9.95
CA TYR A 167 -15.77 -10.90 -8.74
C TYR A 167 -15.23 -9.48 -8.99
N ALA A 168 -14.10 -9.36 -9.68
CA ALA A 168 -13.50 -8.09 -10.08
C ALA A 168 -14.48 -7.24 -10.92
N ALA A 169 -15.16 -7.84 -11.89
CA ALA A 169 -16.18 -7.18 -12.70
C ALA A 169 -17.35 -6.67 -11.85
N GLY A 170 -17.87 -7.49 -10.94
CA GLY A 170 -18.95 -7.10 -10.02
C GLY A 170 -18.55 -5.97 -9.07
N MET A 171 -17.28 -5.94 -8.64
CA MET A 171 -16.73 -4.89 -7.78
C MET A 171 -16.27 -3.64 -8.54
N LYS A 172 -16.25 -3.68 -9.88
CA LYS A 172 -15.61 -2.67 -10.75
C LYS A 172 -14.16 -2.39 -10.32
N SER A 173 -13.45 -3.47 -10.04
CA SER A 173 -12.14 -3.48 -9.40
C SER A 173 -11.07 -3.97 -10.38
N PRO A 174 -9.85 -3.41 -10.35
CA PRO A 174 -8.68 -4.10 -10.87
C PRO A 174 -8.53 -5.50 -10.24
N LEU A 175 -8.00 -6.43 -11.02
CA LEU A 175 -7.63 -7.78 -10.58
C LEU A 175 -6.12 -7.95 -10.73
N ILE A 176 -5.42 -8.19 -9.62
CA ILE A 176 -3.95 -8.27 -9.62
C ILE A 176 -3.50 -9.49 -8.83
N PHE A 177 -2.77 -10.39 -9.48
CA PHE A 177 -2.13 -11.54 -8.83
C PHE A 177 -0.71 -11.19 -8.43
N THR A 178 -0.35 -11.50 -7.19
CA THR A 178 0.92 -11.14 -6.56
C THR A 178 1.58 -12.34 -5.91
N SER A 179 2.89 -12.22 -5.71
CA SER A 179 3.68 -13.10 -4.85
C SER A 179 4.67 -12.25 -4.07
N SER A 180 4.57 -12.26 -2.74
CA SER A 180 5.51 -11.52 -1.89
C SER A 180 6.89 -12.19 -1.88
N SER A 181 6.94 -13.53 -1.86
CA SER A 181 8.18 -14.31 -1.91
C SER A 181 8.96 -14.07 -3.20
N HIS A 182 8.28 -13.98 -4.34
CA HIS A 182 8.91 -13.81 -5.65
C HIS A 182 8.84 -12.38 -6.19
N SER A 183 8.39 -11.41 -5.38
CA SER A 183 8.20 -10.00 -5.77
C SER A 183 7.31 -9.79 -7.00
N ILE A 184 6.41 -10.73 -7.31
CA ILE A 184 5.55 -10.67 -8.49
C ILE A 184 4.46 -9.62 -8.26
N ASN A 185 4.40 -8.63 -9.15
CA ASN A 185 3.42 -7.55 -9.21
C ASN A 185 3.25 -6.69 -7.93
N VAL A 186 4.05 -6.89 -6.88
CA VAL A 186 3.96 -6.11 -5.62
C VAL A 186 4.10 -4.61 -5.90
N GLN A 187 5.18 -4.20 -6.56
CA GLN A 187 5.39 -2.78 -6.89
C GLN A 187 4.38 -2.27 -7.93
N LYS A 188 3.94 -3.14 -8.85
CA LYS A 188 2.97 -2.77 -9.89
C LYS A 188 1.59 -2.48 -9.29
N LEU A 189 1.16 -3.25 -8.30
CA LEU A 189 -0.09 -3.04 -7.57
C LEU A 189 -0.19 -1.60 -7.03
N PHE A 190 0.81 -1.13 -6.28
CA PHE A 190 0.78 0.22 -5.72
C PHE A 190 0.95 1.33 -6.76
N LYS A 191 1.63 1.06 -7.89
CA LYS A 191 1.62 1.97 -9.06
C LYS A 191 0.22 2.11 -9.67
N VAL A 192 -0.55 1.02 -9.76
CA VAL A 192 -1.94 1.05 -10.23
C VAL A 192 -2.83 1.78 -9.22
N VAL A 193 -2.65 1.56 -7.92
CA VAL A 193 -3.35 2.31 -6.84
C VAL A 193 -3.13 3.81 -7.00
N LEU A 194 -1.87 4.24 -7.14
CA LEU A 194 -1.51 5.64 -7.35
C LEU A 194 -2.20 6.22 -8.59
N ALA A 195 -2.07 5.53 -9.72
CA ALA A 195 -2.59 6.01 -10.98
C ALA A 195 -4.13 6.11 -10.95
N LYS A 196 -4.83 5.13 -10.40
CA LYS A 196 -6.29 5.16 -10.24
C LYS A 196 -6.73 6.29 -9.31
N ARG A 197 -6.03 6.52 -8.19
CA ARG A 197 -6.38 7.59 -7.23
C ARG A 197 -6.34 8.99 -7.85
N PHE A 198 -5.41 9.22 -8.76
CA PHE A 198 -5.22 10.50 -9.45
C PHE A 198 -5.75 10.54 -10.88
N ASN A 199 -6.50 9.51 -11.28
CA ASN A 199 -7.03 9.36 -12.64
C ASN A 199 -5.96 9.54 -13.74
N LEU A 200 -4.75 9.01 -13.47
CA LEU A 200 -3.61 9.06 -14.38
C LEU A 200 -3.64 7.87 -15.34
N LYS A 201 -3.04 8.06 -16.52
CA LYS A 201 -2.76 6.94 -17.41
C LYS A 201 -1.82 5.95 -16.72
N VAL A 202 -2.26 4.70 -16.61
CA VAL A 202 -1.45 3.62 -16.04
C VAL A 202 -0.46 3.15 -17.09
N ASN A 203 0.85 3.32 -16.84
CA ASN A 203 1.92 2.89 -17.75
C ASN A 203 2.48 1.49 -17.35
N VAL A 204 1.62 0.61 -16.85
CA VAL A 204 1.99 -0.75 -16.42
C VAL A 204 1.40 -1.74 -17.42
N PRO A 205 2.19 -2.53 -18.17
CA PRO A 205 1.63 -3.47 -19.14
C PRO A 205 0.62 -4.43 -18.48
N GLN A 206 -0.59 -4.54 -19.05
CA GLN A 206 -1.58 -5.49 -18.58
C GLN A 206 -1.17 -6.92 -18.93
N MET A 207 -1.50 -7.86 -18.05
CA MET A 207 -1.25 -9.30 -18.22
C MET A 207 -2.59 -10.01 -18.05
N THR A 208 -3.18 -10.45 -19.16
CA THR A 208 -4.56 -10.96 -19.21
C THR A 208 -4.63 -12.40 -19.68
N LYS A 209 -3.51 -12.97 -20.14
CA LYS A 209 -3.47 -14.35 -20.65
C LYS A 209 -3.52 -15.35 -19.50
N MET A 210 -4.08 -16.53 -19.77
CA MET A 210 -4.02 -17.64 -18.83
C MET A 210 -2.56 -18.07 -18.64
N GLY A 211 -2.19 -18.38 -17.39
CA GLY A 211 -0.82 -18.74 -17.04
C GLY A 211 0.11 -17.55 -16.78
N GLU A 212 -0.30 -16.31 -17.04
CA GLU A 212 0.44 -15.11 -16.60
C GLU A 212 -0.06 -14.64 -15.21
N PRO A 213 0.79 -13.93 -14.44
CA PRO A 213 0.33 -13.30 -13.20
C PRO A 213 -0.60 -12.14 -13.53
N VAL A 214 -1.91 -12.41 -13.47
CA VAL A 214 -2.98 -11.48 -13.86
C VAL A 214 -2.71 -10.07 -13.36
N LEU A 215 -2.82 -9.09 -14.26
CA LEU A 215 -2.75 -7.66 -13.97
C LEU A 215 -3.70 -6.94 -14.91
N GLU A 216 -4.94 -6.80 -14.46
CA GLU A 216 -6.09 -6.24 -15.18
C GLU A 216 -6.60 -5.02 -14.40
N TYR A 217 -6.78 -3.87 -15.06
CA TYR A 217 -7.20 -2.63 -14.40
C TYR A 217 -7.95 -1.69 -15.34
#